data_AF-H8IV18-F1
#
_entry.id   AF-H8IV18-F1
#
_cell.length_a   1.000
_cell.length_b   1.000
_cell.length_c   1.000
_cell.angle_alpha   90.00
_cell.angle_beta   90.00
_cell.angle_gamma   90.00
#
_symmetry.space_group_name_H-M   'P 1'
#
loop_
_entity.id
_entity.type
_entity.pdbx_description
1 polymer ?
#
loop_
_entity_poly.entity_id
_entity_poly.type
_entity_poly.pdbx_seq_one_letter_code
_entity_poly.pdbx_strand_id
1 'polypeptide(L)' 'MANHLGRPNKLNASGGRRYVKISEAAEYLQVTDRTIRQMVSDGRLTAYRSGKRLIRLDLNEIDAAMQPFGGAA' A
#
# COMPACT_ATOMS: atom_id res chain seq x y z
N MET A 1 7.49 -16.76 44.84
CA MET A 1 8.12 -17.20 43.57
C MET A 1 7.04 -17.36 42.51
N ALA A 2 6.71 -16.31 41.77
CA ALA A 2 5.86 -16.40 40.59
C ALA A 2 6.33 -15.30 39.62
N ASN A 3 7.27 -15.65 38.76
CA ASN A 3 7.78 -14.76 37.73
C ASN A 3 6.68 -14.62 36.69
N HIS A 4 5.95 -13.50 36.74
CA HIS A 4 4.90 -13.20 35.79
C HIS A 4 5.57 -12.94 34.44
N LEU A 5 5.51 -13.94 33.55
CA LEU A 5 5.99 -13.86 32.19
C LEU A 5 5.33 -12.66 31.51
N GLY A 6 6.13 -11.62 31.28
CA GLY A 6 5.74 -10.45 30.50
C GLY A 6 5.25 -10.90 29.13
N ARG A 7 3.98 -10.60 28.89
CA ARG A 7 3.18 -10.76 27.67
C ARG A 7 3.99 -10.73 26.37
N PRO A 8 3.72 -11.61 25.38
CA PRO A 8 4.32 -11.48 24.06
C PRO A 8 3.91 -10.14 23.43
N ASN A 9 4.92 -9.37 23.01
CA ASN A 9 4.75 -8.11 22.33
C ASN A 9 4.04 -8.32 20.97
N LYS A 10 2.71 -8.21 20.93
CA LYS A 10 1.89 -8.22 19.71
C LYS A 10 1.94 -6.87 18.97
N LEU A 11 3.12 -6.29 18.78
CA LEU A 11 3.28 -4.99 18.09
C LEU A 11 3.85 -5.09 16.67
N ASN A 12 4.03 -6.28 16.13
CA ASN A 12 4.63 -6.44 14.80
C ASN A 12 3.59 -6.62 13.69
N ALA A 13 2.48 -5.89 13.76
CA ALA A 13 1.67 -5.55 12.59
C ALA A 13 1.99 -4.13 12.08
N SER A 14 3.04 -3.51 12.61
CA SER A 14 3.48 -2.15 12.27
C SER A 14 4.46 -2.14 11.10
N GLY A 15 4.06 -2.65 9.95
CA GLY A 15 4.67 -2.20 8.70
C GLY A 15 4.28 -0.74 8.53
N GLY A 16 5.20 0.20 8.82
CA GLY A 16 4.91 1.62 8.67
C GLY A 16 4.35 1.94 7.28
N ARG A 17 3.44 2.91 7.19
CA ARG A 17 2.87 3.33 5.90
C ARG A 17 3.98 3.73 4.93
N ARG A 18 3.94 3.20 3.71
CA ARG A 18 4.99 3.39 2.69
C ARG A 18 4.50 4.34 1.61
N TYR A 19 4.47 5.62 1.94
CA TYR A 19 4.00 6.65 1.00
C TYR A 19 5.00 6.95 -0.11
N VAL A 20 4.57 6.75 -1.35
CA VAL A 20 5.35 7.00 -2.57
C VAL A 20 4.65 8.00 -3.49
N LYS A 21 5.41 8.65 -4.39
CA LYS A 21 4.84 9.48 -5.47
C LYS A 21 4.27 8.60 -6.59
N ILE A 22 3.49 9.18 -7.50
CA ILE A 22 2.86 8.44 -8.61
C ILE A 22 3.90 7.69 -9.46
N SER A 23 5.03 8.32 -9.79
CA SER A 23 6.05 7.68 -10.64
C SER A 23 6.74 6.49 -9.94
N GLU A 24 6.96 6.56 -8.63
CA GLU A 24 7.49 5.43 -7.84
C GLU A 24 6.50 4.26 -7.79
N ALA A 25 5.21 4.54 -7.66
CA ALA A 25 4.17 3.50 -7.75
C ALA A 25 4.11 2.89 -9.17
N ALA A 26 4.29 3.72 -10.21
CA ALA A 26 4.32 3.28 -11.60
C ALA A 26 5.52 2.35 -11.86
N GLU A 27 6.71 2.73 -11.37
CA GLU A 27 7.91 1.89 -11.39
C GLU A 27 7.70 0.58 -10.61
N TYR A 28 7.07 0.64 -9.44
CA TYR A 28 6.79 -0.55 -8.63
C TYR A 28 5.92 -1.58 -9.36
N LEU A 29 4.84 -1.12 -10.01
CA LEU A 29 3.93 -1.98 -10.76
C LEU A 29 4.37 -2.21 -12.22
N GLN A 30 5.50 -1.64 -12.65
CA GLN A 30 5.98 -1.69 -14.04
C GLN A 30 4.94 -1.19 -15.06
N VAL A 31 4.30 -0.06 -14.75
CA VAL A 31 3.33 0.61 -15.62
C VAL A 31 3.68 2.09 -15.80
N THR A 32 2.88 2.81 -16.57
CA THR A 32 3.04 4.27 -16.73
C THR A 32 2.32 5.05 -15.63
N ASP A 33 2.77 6.28 -15.35
CA ASP A 33 2.06 7.24 -14.49
C ASP A 33 0.60 7.45 -14.89
N ARG A 34 0.30 7.41 -16.20
CA ARG A 34 -1.07 7.50 -16.72
C ARG A 34 -1.92 6.33 -16.23
N THR A 35 -1.37 5.12 -16.25
CA THR A 35 -2.05 3.92 -15.75
C THR A 35 -2.37 4.04 -14.25
N ILE A 36 -1.42 4.53 -13.45
CA ILE A 36 -1.66 4.76 -12.01
C ILE A 36 -2.78 5.79 -11.80
N ARG A 37 -2.77 6.91 -12.53
CA ARG A 37 -3.84 7.92 -12.44
C ARG A 37 -5.19 7.36 -12.85
N GLN A 38 -5.23 6.51 -13.88
CA GLN A 38 -6.45 5.83 -14.29
C GLN A 38 -6.94 4.89 -13.19
N MET A 39 -6.06 4.07 -12.61
CA MET A 39 -6.40 3.20 -11.47
C MET A 39 -6.98 3.97 -10.29
N VAL A 40 -6.43 5.15 -9.98
CA VAL A 40 -6.98 6.03 -8.94
C VAL A 40 -8.36 6.59 -9.32
N SER A 41 -8.52 7.08 -10.54
CA SER A 41 -9.82 7.58 -11.03
C SER A 41 -10.90 6.49 -11.07
N ASP A 42 -10.51 5.25 -11.39
CA ASP A 42 -11.39 4.08 -11.39
C ASP A 42 -11.71 3.57 -9.97
N GLY A 43 -11.07 4.12 -8.93
CA GLY A 43 -11.21 3.68 -7.55
C GLY A 43 -10.48 2.37 -7.22
N ARG A 44 -9.62 1.87 -8.12
CA ARG A 44 -8.81 0.66 -7.93
C ARG A 44 -7.64 0.87 -6.97
N LEU A 45 -7.10 2.09 -6.92
CA LEU A 45 -6.03 2.48 -5.98
C LEU A 45 -6.44 3.73 -5.20
N THR A 46 -6.05 3.79 -3.93
CA THR A 46 -6.27 4.98 -3.10
C THR A 46 -5.10 5.95 -3.20
N ALA A 47 -5.42 7.22 -3.44
CA ALA A 47 -4.45 8.30 -3.47
C ALA A 47 -4.74 9.33 -2.38
N TYR A 48 -3.68 9.73 -1.68
CA TYR A 48 -3.71 10.70 -0.59
C TYR A 48 -3.18 12.04 -1.05
N ARG A 49 -3.88 13.12 -0.73
CA ARG A 49 -3.39 14.49 -0.97
C ARG A 49 -2.61 14.98 0.24
N SER A 50 -1.40 15.49 0.00
CA SER A 50 -0.60 16.20 0.99
C SER A 50 -0.50 17.67 0.57
N GLY A 51 -1.49 18.45 0.97
CA GLY A 51 -1.65 19.84 0.55
C GLY A 51 -2.15 19.99 -0.89
N LYS A 52 -1.88 21.15 -1.51
CA LYS A 52 -2.53 21.55 -2.76
C LYS A 52 -2.07 20.76 -4.00
N ARG A 53 -0.83 20.25 -4.00
CA ARG A 53 -0.18 19.71 -5.22
C ARG A 53 0.36 18.29 -5.08
N LEU A 54 0.67 17.83 -3.88
CA LEU A 54 1.32 16.53 -3.70
C LEU A 54 0.29 15.43 -3.59
N ILE A 55 0.48 14.37 -4.36
CA ILE A 55 -0.31 13.14 -4.33
C ILE A 55 0.61 12.01 -3.92
N ARG A 56 0.17 11.18 -2.97
CA ARG A 56 0.87 10.02 -2.45
C ARG A 56 0.02 8.77 -2.57
N LEU A 57 0.66 7.62 -2.75
CA LEU A 57 0.03 6.31 -2.66
C LEU A 57 0.73 5.52 -1.55
N ASP A 58 0.03 4.64 -0.84
CA ASP A 58 0.66 3.73 0.12
C ASP A 58 0.94 2.39 -0.58
N LEU A 59 2.20 1.97 -0.63
CA LEU A 59 2.56 0.67 -1.24
C LEU A 59 1.84 -0.51 -0.57
N ASN A 60 1.59 -0.44 0.74
CA ASN A 60 0.89 -1.51 1.44
C ASN A 60 -0.57 -1.66 0.95
N GLU A 61 -1.21 -0.56 0.55
CA GLU A 61 -2.56 -0.58 -0.01
C GLU A 61 -2.57 -0.99 -1.47
N ILE A 62 -1.53 -0.65 -2.24
CA ILE A 62 -1.34 -1.18 -3.60
C ILE A 62 -1.24 -2.70 -3.54
N ASP A 63 -0.43 -3.24 -2.62
CA ASP A 63 -0.27 -4.68 -2.42
C ASP A 63 -1.59 -5.35 -2.01
N ALA A 64 -2.33 -4.72 -1.09
CA ALA A 64 -3.64 -5.22 -0.64
C ALA A 64 -4.72 -5.16 -1.74
N ALA A 65 -4.61 -4.23 -2.68
CA ALA A 65 -5.54 -4.10 -3.81
C ALA A 65 -5.31 -5.18 -4.88
N MET A 66 -4.11 -5.77 -4.94
CA MET A 66 -3.83 -6.85 -5.88
C MET A 66 -4.66 -8.08 -5.54
N GLN A 67 -5.39 -8.57 -6.54
CA GLN A 67 -6.15 -9.81 -6.44
C GLN A 67 -5.46 -10.88 -7.27
N PRO A 68 -5.35 -12.12 -6.76
CA PRO A 68 -4.86 -13.22 -7.57
C PRO A 68 -5.77 -13.39 -8.79
N PHE A 69 -5.17 -13.63 -9.95
CA PHE A 69 -5.88 -13.98 -11.17
C PHE A 69 -5.27 -15.26 -11.75
N GLY A 70 -6.08 -16.14 -12.35
CA GLY A 70 -5.61 -17.40 -12.94
C GLY A 70 -5.63 -18.63 -12.02
N GLY A 71 -6.73 -18.82 -11.28
CA GLY A 71 -6.95 -20.02 -10.46
C GLY A 71 -8.18 -20.82 -10.88
N ALA A 72 -8.05 -21.63 -11.92
CA ALA A 72 -8.87 -22.83 -12.17
C ALA A 72 -7.98 -23.84 -12.91
N ALA A 73 -7.78 -25.00 -12.26
CA ALA A 73 -7.18 -26.26 -12.71
C ALA A 73 -6.13 -26.22 -13.85
#